data_AF-W7IDM4-F1
#
_entry.id   AF-W7IDM4-F1
#
_cell.length_a   1.000
_cell.length_b   1.000
_cell.length_c   1.000
_cell.angle_alpha   90.00
_cell.angle_beta   90.00
_cell.angle_gamma   90.00
#
_symmetry.space_group_name_H-M   'P 1'
#
loop_
_entity.id
_entity.type
_entity.pdbx_description
1 polymer ?
#
loop_
_entity_poly.entity_id
_entity_poly.type
_entity_poly.pdbx_seq_one_letter_code
_entity_poly.pdbx_strand_id
1 'polypeptide(L)'
;MATADEKGNLEHLERGSDGSSEIEFDEVEKRRITTRLDRRLVIILGLTYCVSLMDRTNLSAASLAGMNIELKMNVANNGYSITTLVFFVTYILFQPPATVATRKVGPRLFLSGICLLWGATMIGMGFVKRWEELMGLRLVLGIFEAGYFPGAVYLLSTWYTRFEMGKRYAAFYILGCVASAFAGILAYGLMQMNGLQGLSGWRWIFIMQGVITCVIAIIAYIFLVPFPDANAWKAWAFLNKAEVNWIIRKVNADRGDVHPEEFTMRRFLGGGLDFKVWLFGLIFCFSTTVTYSLAYFLPIILHGGMKFSIAESQCLVAPPYAFAGIWMFATGWAGDRYKMRGPIIIVNCLFEIMGLILMGWAPSNASKYVGVFFACAGANCNVPASLTYQANNIRGQWKRAFCSATLVGLGGVGGIIGSLVFRPQDAPDYKPGLYAGLTAAALTILIVLGLSVYFTRENKKADRGEKSLEGTMGEDFRYTL
;
A
#
# COMPACT_ATOMS: atom_id res chain seq x y z
N MET A 1 41.37 14.43 -51.78
CA MET A 1 40.90 13.03 -51.82
C MET A 1 41.73 12.26 -50.81
N ALA A 2 41.21 12.13 -49.59
CA ALA A 2 41.82 11.35 -48.51
C ALA A 2 40.68 10.52 -47.90
N THR A 3 40.93 9.24 -47.74
CA THR A 3 39.98 8.14 -47.59
C THR A 3 39.32 8.06 -46.22
N ALA A 4 38.12 7.52 -46.20
CA ALA A 4 37.18 7.48 -45.07
C ALA A 4 37.54 6.47 -43.95
N ASP A 5 38.79 6.00 -43.85
CA ASP A 5 39.21 4.93 -42.92
C ASP A 5 39.95 5.41 -41.66
N GLU A 6 40.22 6.71 -41.50
CA GLU A 6 40.91 7.24 -40.30
C GLU A 6 40.00 7.90 -39.25
N LYS A 7 38.70 7.99 -39.51
CA LYS A 7 37.71 8.51 -38.52
C LYS A 7 37.02 7.43 -37.69
N GLY A 8 37.27 6.15 -37.97
CA GLY A 8 36.66 5.02 -37.26
C GLY A 8 37.38 4.56 -36.00
N ASN A 9 38.54 5.13 -35.66
CA ASN A 9 39.42 4.60 -34.59
C ASN A 9 39.65 5.56 -33.42
N LEU A 10 38.87 6.66 -33.32
CA LEU A 10 39.00 7.66 -32.24
C LEU A 10 37.83 7.67 -31.24
N GLU A 11 36.73 6.95 -31.48
CA GLU A 11 35.61 6.85 -30.52
C GLU A 11 35.71 5.68 -29.53
N HIS A 12 36.77 4.86 -29.60
CA HIS A 12 36.95 3.71 -28.70
C HIS A 12 38.03 3.86 -27.61
N LEU A 13 38.59 5.06 -27.41
CA LEU A 13 39.69 5.29 -26.45
C LEU A 13 39.48 6.40 -25.42
N GLU A 14 38.25 6.94 -25.26
CA GLU A 14 37.89 7.70 -24.05
C GLU A 14 37.22 6.81 -22.99
N ARG A 15 37.72 5.59 -22.83
CA ARG A 15 37.63 4.88 -21.56
C ARG A 15 38.68 5.52 -20.62
N GLY A 16 38.38 6.74 -20.21
CA GLY A 16 39.13 7.46 -19.19
C GLY A 16 39.29 6.56 -17.98
N SER A 17 40.54 6.18 -17.73
CA SER A 17 41.05 5.58 -16.51
C SER A 17 40.78 6.53 -15.34
N ASP A 18 39.58 6.48 -14.77
CA ASP A 18 39.35 6.99 -13.43
C ASP A 18 39.80 5.89 -12.47
N GLY A 19 41.08 5.96 -12.11
CA GLY A 19 41.75 5.07 -11.17
C GLY A 19 41.25 5.23 -9.74
N SER A 20 39.97 4.92 -9.49
CA SER A 20 39.56 4.51 -8.15
C SER A 20 39.87 3.03 -8.03
N SER A 21 40.88 2.67 -7.24
CA SER A 21 40.96 1.34 -6.65
C SER A 21 39.56 0.97 -6.16
N GLU A 22 38.93 -0.04 -6.76
CA GLU A 22 37.58 -0.43 -6.41
C GLU A 22 37.58 -0.87 -4.95
N ILE A 23 37.06 -0.01 -4.06
CA ILE A 23 36.97 -0.33 -2.63
C ILE A 23 35.95 -1.46 -2.51
N GLU A 24 36.46 -2.67 -2.30
CA GLU A 24 35.68 -3.84 -1.98
C GLU A 24 35.53 -3.89 -0.45
N PHE A 25 34.28 -3.83 0.01
CA PHE A 25 33.95 -3.87 1.43
C PHE A 25 33.88 -5.34 1.90
N ASP A 26 34.29 -5.62 3.13
CA ASP A 26 34.07 -6.94 3.74
C ASP A 26 32.57 -7.16 4.09
N GLU A 27 32.15 -8.41 4.26
CA GLU A 27 30.77 -8.78 4.61
C GLU A 27 30.26 -8.08 5.88
N VAL A 28 31.14 -7.83 6.86
CA VAL A 28 30.78 -7.07 8.08
C VAL A 28 30.45 -5.62 7.74
N GLU A 29 31.23 -5.00 6.86
CA GLU A 29 31.03 -3.61 6.43
C GLU A 29 29.78 -3.47 5.54
N LYS A 30 29.58 -4.40 4.60
CA LYS A 30 28.35 -4.47 3.78
C LYS A 30 27.10 -4.53 4.66
N ARG A 31 27.12 -5.34 5.73
CA ARG A 31 26.02 -5.42 6.70
C ARG A 31 25.83 -4.12 7.49
N ARG A 32 26.90 -3.46 7.91
CA ARG A 32 26.85 -2.17 8.62
C ARG A 32 26.27 -1.05 7.74
N ILE A 33 26.69 -0.97 6.48
CA ILE A 33 26.15 -0.03 5.48
C ILE A 33 24.65 -0.25 5.32
N THR A 34 24.26 -1.50 5.08
CA THR A 34 22.85 -1.89 4.88
C THR A 34 22.00 -1.59 6.12
N THR A 35 22.50 -1.87 7.33
CA THR A 35 21.78 -1.59 8.57
C THR A 35 21.58 -0.09 8.81
N ARG A 36 22.57 0.75 8.48
CA ARG A 36 22.43 2.22 8.56
C ARG A 36 21.35 2.72 7.61
N LEU A 37 21.31 2.18 6.40
CA LEU A 37 20.29 2.49 5.40
C LEU A 37 18.91 2.04 5.87
N ASP A 38 18.78 0.82 6.41
CA ASP A 38 17.51 0.28 6.93
C ASP A 38 16.94 1.15 8.05
N ARG A 39 17.78 1.51 9.04
CA ARG A 39 17.37 2.35 10.16
C ARG A 39 16.89 3.72 9.74
N ARG A 40 17.46 4.30 8.68
CA ARG A 40 17.09 5.64 8.23
C ARG A 40 15.90 5.56 7.28
N LEU A 41 16.02 4.78 6.21
CA LEU A 41 15.09 4.79 5.10
C LEU A 41 13.82 4.00 5.41
N VAL A 42 13.92 2.78 5.94
CA VAL A 42 12.75 1.93 6.21
C VAL A 42 11.94 2.46 7.40
N ILE A 43 12.59 2.94 8.46
CA ILE A 43 11.88 3.46 9.64
C ILE A 43 11.09 4.72 9.30
N ILE A 44 11.68 5.71 8.61
CA ILE A 44 10.98 6.97 8.30
C ILE A 44 9.84 6.73 7.31
N LEU A 45 10.10 5.92 6.27
CA LEU A 45 9.05 5.57 5.33
C LEU A 45 7.94 4.80 6.04
N GLY A 46 8.29 3.85 6.91
CA GLY A 46 7.33 3.13 7.75
C GLY A 46 6.51 4.09 8.60
N LEU A 47 7.14 4.98 9.37
CA LEU A 47 6.46 5.95 10.23
C LEU A 47 5.53 6.89 9.45
N THR A 48 5.94 7.35 8.27
CA THR A 48 5.09 8.24 7.46
C THR A 48 3.94 7.45 6.82
N TYR A 49 4.15 6.18 6.47
CA TYR A 49 3.07 5.29 6.06
C TYR A 49 2.10 4.98 7.20
N CYS A 50 2.59 4.85 8.43
CA CYS A 50 1.76 4.69 9.62
C CYS A 50 0.74 5.81 9.73
N VAL A 51 1.21 7.07 9.72
CA VAL A 51 0.28 8.20 9.79
C VAL A 51 -0.69 8.23 8.62
N SER A 52 -0.31 7.71 7.45
CA SER A 52 -1.21 7.68 6.27
C SER A 52 -2.37 6.73 6.48
N LEU A 53 -2.11 5.57 7.08
CA LEU A 53 -3.18 4.64 7.43
C LEU A 53 -4.05 5.19 8.58
N MET A 54 -3.43 5.76 9.61
CA MET A 54 -4.14 6.37 10.74
C MET A 54 -5.08 7.49 10.28
N ASP A 55 -4.58 8.43 9.47
CA ASP A 55 -5.33 9.59 9.02
C ASP A 55 -6.53 9.23 8.14
N ARG A 56 -6.44 8.16 7.35
CA ARG A 56 -7.60 7.62 6.63
C ARG A 56 -8.69 7.16 7.58
N THR A 57 -8.32 6.42 8.62
CA THR A 57 -9.26 5.86 9.60
C THR A 57 -9.85 6.91 10.55
N ASN A 58 -9.30 8.12 10.62
CA ASN A 58 -9.86 9.19 11.46
C ASN A 58 -11.32 9.54 11.17
N LEU A 59 -11.79 9.30 9.94
CA LEU A 59 -13.19 9.56 9.60
C LEU A 59 -14.15 8.70 10.43
N SER A 60 -13.82 7.43 10.64
CA SER A 60 -14.67 6.49 11.38
C SER A 60 -14.65 6.79 12.88
N ALA A 61 -13.48 7.17 13.38
CA ALA A 61 -13.34 7.62 14.76
C ALA A 61 -14.06 8.96 15.04
N ALA A 62 -13.94 9.92 14.12
CA ALA A 62 -14.63 11.21 14.20
C ALA A 62 -16.15 11.05 14.10
N SER A 63 -16.63 10.16 13.23
CA SER A 63 -18.05 9.79 13.13
C SER A 63 -18.59 9.31 14.47
N LEU A 64 -17.85 8.41 15.15
CA LEU A 64 -18.23 7.91 16.47
C LEU A 64 -18.19 9.00 17.55
N ALA A 65 -17.31 9.99 17.41
CA ALA A 65 -17.20 11.14 18.30
C ALA A 65 -18.18 12.30 17.96
N GLY A 66 -19.21 12.05 17.16
CA GLY A 66 -20.32 12.99 16.92
C GLY A 66 -20.23 13.82 15.63
N MET A 67 -19.22 13.59 14.77
CA MET A 67 -19.05 14.35 13.51
C MET A 67 -20.29 14.30 12.61
N ASN A 68 -20.93 13.14 12.46
CA ASN A 68 -22.09 12.98 11.58
C ASN A 68 -23.28 13.82 12.06
N ILE A 69 -23.45 13.94 13.38
CA ILE A 69 -24.54 14.73 13.98
C ILE A 69 -24.27 16.22 13.75
N GLU A 70 -23.07 16.69 14.07
CA GLU A 70 -22.71 18.10 13.97
C GLU A 70 -22.71 18.61 12.53
N LEU A 71 -22.21 17.80 11.58
CA LEU A 71 -22.16 18.14 10.16
C LEU A 71 -23.44 17.76 9.39
N LYS A 72 -24.48 17.29 10.10
CA LYS A 72 -25.78 16.89 9.54
C LYS A 72 -25.66 15.83 8.41
N MET A 73 -24.71 14.92 8.54
CA MET A 73 -24.58 13.77 7.64
C MET A 73 -25.64 12.73 8.02
N ASN A 74 -26.48 12.36 7.05
CA ASN A 74 -27.60 11.46 7.28
C ASN A 74 -27.85 10.58 6.05
N VAL A 75 -28.85 9.70 6.16
CA VAL A 75 -29.23 8.78 5.09
C VAL A 75 -29.61 9.53 3.80
N ALA A 76 -30.29 10.68 3.90
CA ALA A 76 -30.81 11.41 2.74
C ALA A 76 -29.69 12.02 1.87
N ASN A 77 -28.59 12.48 2.49
CA ASN A 77 -27.45 13.04 1.77
C ASN A 77 -26.29 12.06 1.57
N ASN A 78 -26.30 10.91 2.26
CA ASN A 78 -25.22 9.92 2.25
C ASN A 78 -23.83 10.55 2.54
N GLY A 79 -23.80 11.62 3.33
CA GLY A 79 -22.64 12.51 3.46
C GLY A 79 -21.38 11.81 3.96
N TYR A 80 -21.51 10.84 4.87
CA TYR A 80 -20.37 10.05 5.37
C TYR A 80 -19.72 9.24 4.24
N SER A 81 -20.50 8.40 3.55
CA SER A 81 -19.98 7.54 2.48
C SER A 81 -19.44 8.34 1.29
N ILE A 82 -20.08 9.45 0.91
CA ILE A 82 -19.57 10.35 -0.13
C ILE A 82 -18.25 10.99 0.29
N THR A 83 -18.15 11.46 1.54
CA THR A 83 -16.90 12.04 2.07
C THR A 83 -15.76 11.02 2.07
N THR A 84 -16.06 9.74 2.33
CA THR A 84 -15.07 8.65 2.27
C THR A 84 -14.64 8.35 0.84
N LEU A 85 -15.57 8.23 -0.11
CA LEU A 85 -15.27 7.76 -1.47
C LEU A 85 -14.47 8.78 -2.29
N VAL A 86 -14.73 10.09 -2.12
CA VAL A 86 -14.13 11.14 -2.98
C VAL A 86 -12.61 11.19 -2.84
N PHE A 87 -12.07 10.80 -1.68
CA PHE A 87 -10.65 10.63 -1.45
C PHE A 87 -10.01 9.70 -2.48
N PHE A 88 -10.64 8.56 -2.78
CA PHE A 88 -10.08 7.57 -3.70
C PHE A 88 -10.05 8.06 -5.15
N VAL A 89 -11.01 8.90 -5.55
CA VAL A 89 -11.08 9.45 -6.92
C VAL A 89 -9.81 10.23 -7.24
N THR A 90 -9.44 11.19 -6.40
CA THR A 90 -8.22 11.99 -6.59
C THR A 90 -6.97 11.17 -6.29
N TYR A 91 -7.00 10.28 -5.31
CA TYR A 91 -5.89 9.39 -5.00
C TYR A 91 -5.45 8.56 -6.22
N ILE A 92 -6.40 7.95 -6.94
CA ILE A 92 -6.11 7.14 -8.14
C ILE A 92 -5.60 8.03 -9.28
N LEU A 93 -6.27 9.16 -9.53
CA LEU A 93 -5.95 10.05 -10.66
C LEU A 93 -4.55 10.66 -10.55
N PHE A 94 -4.15 11.07 -9.34
CA PHE A 94 -2.87 11.75 -9.12
C PHE A 94 -1.70 10.80 -8.84
N GLN A 95 -1.94 9.49 -8.73
CA GLN A 95 -0.89 8.53 -8.41
C GLN A 95 0.22 8.45 -9.50
N PRO A 96 -0.09 8.32 -10.81
CA PRO A 96 0.95 8.32 -11.83
C PRO A 96 1.72 9.65 -11.91
N PRO A 97 1.07 10.84 -11.97
CA PRO A 97 1.76 12.12 -11.95
C PRO A 97 2.67 12.32 -10.73
N ALA A 98 2.19 11.93 -9.55
CA ALA A 98 2.95 12.10 -8.31
C ALA A 98 4.20 11.19 -8.24
N THR A 99 4.13 10.00 -8.85
CA THR A 99 5.30 9.12 -8.99
C THR A 99 6.38 9.77 -9.87
N VAL A 100 5.98 10.39 -10.99
CA VAL A 100 6.91 11.13 -11.86
C VAL A 100 7.48 12.36 -11.13
N ALA A 101 6.65 13.07 -10.38
CA ALA A 101 7.07 14.21 -9.58
C ALA A 101 8.11 13.82 -8.51
N THR A 102 7.97 12.65 -7.89
CA THR A 102 8.95 12.10 -6.93
C THR A 102 10.35 12.01 -7.54
N ARG A 103 10.45 11.56 -8.81
CA ARG A 103 11.73 11.47 -9.52
C ARG A 103 12.30 12.85 -9.88
N LYS A 104 11.46 13.77 -10.34
CA LYS A 104 11.90 15.11 -10.79
C LYS A 104 12.30 16.04 -9.63
N VAL A 105 11.51 16.09 -8.57
CA VAL A 105 11.72 16.97 -7.41
C VAL A 105 12.72 16.36 -6.42
N GLY A 106 12.82 15.03 -6.41
CA GLY A 106 13.60 14.29 -5.43
C GLY A 106 12.75 13.86 -4.23
N PRO A 107 13.04 12.68 -3.65
CA PRO A 107 12.14 12.01 -2.74
C PRO A 107 12.08 12.72 -1.38
N ARG A 108 13.19 13.33 -0.96
CA ARG A 108 13.29 14.09 0.30
C ARG A 108 12.37 15.30 0.34
N LEU A 109 12.41 16.12 -0.71
CA LEU A 109 11.54 17.30 -0.80
C LEU A 109 10.10 16.90 -1.08
N PHE A 110 9.91 15.98 -2.02
CA PHE A 110 8.58 15.59 -2.46
C PHE A 110 7.80 14.82 -1.39
N LEU A 111 8.33 13.71 -0.87
CA LEU A 111 7.61 12.84 0.07
C LEU A 111 7.35 13.52 1.42
N SER A 112 8.32 14.29 1.92
CA SER A 112 8.12 15.06 3.15
C SER A 112 7.22 16.28 2.93
N GLY A 113 7.30 16.93 1.76
CA GLY A 113 6.44 18.06 1.41
C GLY A 113 4.97 17.66 1.27
N ILE A 114 4.66 16.58 0.56
CA ILE A 114 3.28 16.08 0.46
C ILE A 114 2.75 15.63 1.82
N CYS A 115 3.60 15.02 2.68
CA CYS A 115 3.21 14.64 4.04
C CYS A 115 2.85 15.86 4.89
N LEU A 116 3.63 16.94 4.79
CA LEU A 116 3.35 18.19 5.50
C LEU A 116 2.03 18.84 5.03
N LEU A 117 1.81 18.88 3.72
CA LEU A 117 0.59 19.45 3.12
C LEU A 117 -0.66 18.62 3.46
N TRP A 118 -0.52 17.29 3.47
CA TRP A 118 -1.56 16.39 3.95
C TRP A 118 -1.84 16.62 5.44
N GLY A 119 -0.84 16.65 6.31
CA GLY A 119 -1.02 16.95 7.74
C GLY A 119 -1.73 18.30 7.96
N ALA A 120 -1.36 19.34 7.21
CA ALA A 120 -2.05 20.63 7.24
C ALA A 120 -3.51 20.54 6.78
N THR A 121 -3.80 19.73 5.77
CA THR A 121 -5.17 19.46 5.30
C THR A 121 -5.99 18.77 6.39
N MET A 122 -5.41 17.82 7.12
CA MET A 122 -6.04 17.15 8.27
C MET A 122 -6.36 18.13 9.39
N ILE A 123 -5.45 19.04 9.73
CA ILE A 123 -5.73 20.13 10.69
C ILE A 123 -6.92 20.96 10.22
N GLY A 124 -6.97 21.30 8.92
CA GLY A 124 -8.10 22.00 8.31
C GLY A 124 -9.45 21.27 8.45
N MET A 125 -9.45 19.93 8.39
CA MET A 125 -10.68 19.13 8.56
C MET A 125 -11.30 19.32 9.95
N GLY A 126 -10.51 19.63 10.98
CA GLY A 126 -11.03 19.90 12.31
C GLY A 126 -11.82 21.21 12.43
N PHE A 127 -11.71 22.14 11.47
CA PHE A 127 -12.36 23.45 11.52
C PHE A 127 -13.58 23.59 10.60
N VAL A 128 -13.91 22.55 9.82
CA VAL A 128 -15.05 22.57 8.90
C VAL A 128 -16.38 22.69 9.62
N LYS A 129 -17.32 23.45 9.05
CA LYS A 129 -18.67 23.63 9.62
C LYS A 129 -19.73 22.85 8.86
N ARG A 130 -19.39 22.42 7.65
CA ARG A 130 -20.29 21.70 6.74
C ARG A 130 -19.63 20.45 6.20
N TRP A 131 -20.43 19.42 5.92
CA TRP A 131 -19.90 18.17 5.37
C TRP A 131 -19.34 18.35 3.94
N GLU A 132 -19.85 19.32 3.16
CA GLU A 132 -19.34 19.63 1.83
C GLU A 132 -17.92 20.21 1.87
N GLU A 133 -17.59 20.99 2.91
CA GLU A 133 -16.22 21.48 3.15
C GLU A 133 -15.28 20.32 3.49
N LEU A 134 -15.74 19.38 4.31
CA LEU A 134 -14.99 18.16 4.63
C LEU A 134 -14.75 17.30 3.38
N MET A 135 -15.77 17.16 2.52
CA MET A 135 -15.65 16.49 1.22
C MET A 135 -14.61 17.17 0.32
N GLY A 136 -14.58 18.51 0.28
CA GLY A 136 -13.56 19.27 -0.44
C GLY A 136 -12.14 18.99 0.07
N LEU A 137 -11.94 19.02 1.40
CA LEU A 137 -10.64 18.69 1.99
C LEU A 137 -10.25 17.22 1.79
N ARG A 138 -11.21 16.31 1.69
CA ARG A 138 -10.96 14.90 1.37
C ARG A 138 -10.46 14.69 -0.05
N LEU A 139 -10.93 15.48 -1.02
CA LEU A 139 -10.36 15.51 -2.36
C LEU A 139 -8.92 15.99 -2.34
N VAL A 140 -8.63 17.08 -1.60
CA VAL A 140 -7.27 17.62 -1.45
C VAL A 140 -6.34 16.60 -0.77
N LEU A 141 -6.83 15.92 0.26
CA LEU A 141 -6.13 14.84 0.93
C LEU A 141 -5.71 13.73 -0.04
N GLY A 142 -6.63 13.30 -0.92
CA GLY A 142 -6.36 12.28 -1.94
C GLY A 142 -5.25 12.70 -2.90
N ILE A 143 -5.19 13.97 -3.30
CA ILE A 143 -4.12 14.51 -4.15
C ILE A 143 -2.75 14.41 -3.45
N PHE A 144 -2.66 14.82 -2.18
CA PHE A 144 -1.39 14.82 -1.46
C PHE A 144 -0.92 13.40 -1.08
N GLU A 145 -1.83 12.51 -0.70
CA GLU A 145 -1.45 11.13 -0.37
C GLU A 145 -1.10 10.26 -1.59
N ALA A 146 -1.62 10.59 -2.79
CA ALA A 146 -1.48 9.78 -4.00
C ALA A 146 -0.03 9.38 -4.31
N GLY A 147 0.91 10.31 -4.09
CA GLY A 147 2.32 10.13 -4.41
C GLY A 147 3.13 9.36 -3.37
N TYR A 148 2.62 9.25 -2.14
CA TYR A 148 3.43 8.79 -1.03
C TYR A 148 3.83 7.31 -1.18
N PHE A 149 2.85 6.42 -1.31
CA PHE A 149 3.09 4.98 -1.43
C PHE A 149 3.97 4.61 -2.64
N PRO A 150 3.63 5.00 -3.90
CA PRO A 150 4.47 4.64 -5.04
C PRO A 150 5.84 5.32 -4.99
N GLY A 151 5.94 6.54 -4.45
CA GLY A 151 7.21 7.24 -4.31
C GLY A 151 8.12 6.59 -3.25
N ALA A 152 7.56 6.10 -2.14
CA ALA A 152 8.29 5.35 -1.12
C ALA A 152 8.81 4.01 -1.66
N VAL A 153 7.96 3.26 -2.37
CA VAL A 153 8.33 2.00 -3.06
C VAL A 153 9.42 2.26 -4.10
N TYR A 154 9.28 3.32 -4.89
CA TYR A 154 10.28 3.68 -5.88
C TYR A 154 11.62 4.05 -5.24
N LEU A 155 11.62 4.83 -4.15
CA LEU A 155 12.83 5.14 -3.40
C LEU A 155 13.52 3.87 -2.89
N LEU A 156 12.77 2.96 -2.26
CA LEU A 156 13.29 1.67 -1.79
C LEU A 156 13.96 0.88 -2.93
N SER A 157 13.34 0.84 -4.11
CA SER A 157 13.87 0.13 -5.28
C SER A 157 15.20 0.66 -5.83
N THR A 158 15.58 1.90 -5.46
CA THR A 158 16.87 2.50 -5.88
C THR A 158 18.02 2.15 -4.93
N TRP A 159 17.69 1.79 -3.69
CA TRP A 159 18.69 1.55 -2.63
C TRP A 159 18.89 0.05 -2.33
N TYR A 160 17.95 -0.82 -2.72
CA TYR A 160 17.95 -2.24 -2.40
C TYR A 160 17.82 -3.13 -3.63
N THR A 161 18.39 -4.33 -3.56
CA THR A 161 18.20 -5.37 -4.58
C THR A 161 16.83 -6.06 -4.43
N ARG A 162 16.39 -6.78 -5.47
CA ARG A 162 15.09 -7.46 -5.51
C ARG A 162 14.86 -8.44 -4.34
N PHE A 163 15.89 -9.18 -3.95
CA PHE A 163 15.81 -10.14 -2.84
C PHE A 163 15.89 -9.47 -1.47
N GLU A 164 16.33 -8.21 -1.40
CA GLU A 164 16.39 -7.41 -0.19
C GLU A 164 15.09 -6.66 0.10
N MET A 165 14.33 -6.29 -0.95
CA MET A 165 13.10 -5.52 -0.81
C MET A 165 12.01 -6.24 -0.02
N GLY A 166 11.84 -7.56 -0.19
CA GLY A 166 10.74 -8.31 0.45
C GLY A 166 10.69 -8.19 1.98
N LYS A 167 11.83 -8.37 2.66
CA LYS A 167 11.92 -8.20 4.13
C LYS A 167 11.63 -6.77 4.58
N ARG A 168 11.96 -5.78 3.74
CA ARG A 168 11.83 -4.35 4.05
C ARG A 168 10.42 -3.86 3.81
N TYR A 169 9.74 -4.36 2.78
CA TYR A 169 8.29 -4.19 2.63
C TYR A 169 7.56 -4.79 3.82
N ALA A 170 7.92 -6.00 4.27
CA ALA A 170 7.32 -6.59 5.46
C ALA A 170 7.53 -5.70 6.71
N ALA A 171 8.75 -5.22 6.96
CA ALA A 171 9.03 -4.31 8.08
C ALA A 171 8.25 -2.98 7.98
N PHE A 172 8.22 -2.38 6.80
CA PHE A 172 7.46 -1.17 6.49
C PHE A 172 5.95 -1.34 6.76
N TYR A 173 5.37 -2.47 6.31
CA TYR A 173 3.95 -2.77 6.52
C TYR A 173 3.64 -3.11 7.98
N ILE A 174 4.50 -3.87 8.67
CA ILE A 174 4.31 -4.22 10.09
C ILE A 174 4.29 -2.95 10.96
N LEU A 175 5.21 -2.00 10.73
CA LEU A 175 5.20 -0.71 11.42
C LEU A 175 3.84 -0.01 11.21
N GLY A 176 3.37 0.04 9.96
CA GLY A 176 2.06 0.57 9.59
C GLY A 176 0.90 -0.09 10.33
N CYS A 177 0.87 -1.43 10.38
CA CYS A 177 -0.17 -2.20 11.05
C CYS A 177 -0.18 -1.96 12.56
N VAL A 178 0.99 -1.96 13.20
CA VAL A 178 1.11 -1.72 14.65
C VAL A 178 0.60 -0.33 15.00
N ALA A 179 1.03 0.70 14.29
CA ALA A 179 0.56 2.07 14.53
C ALA A 179 -0.95 2.22 14.28
N SER A 180 -1.46 1.59 13.21
CA SER A 180 -2.90 1.59 12.90
C SER A 180 -3.72 0.88 13.98
N ALA A 181 -3.20 -0.17 14.62
CA ALA A 181 -3.87 -0.82 15.75
C ALA A 181 -4.04 0.14 16.94
N PHE A 182 -3.05 0.99 17.21
CA PHE A 182 -3.13 1.99 18.28
C PHE A 182 -3.94 3.25 17.89
N ALA A 183 -4.31 3.43 16.62
CA ALA A 183 -5.00 4.61 16.14
C ALA A 183 -6.35 4.84 16.83
N GLY A 184 -7.14 3.78 17.05
CA GLY A 184 -8.41 3.86 17.76
C GLY A 184 -8.24 4.32 19.21
N ILE A 185 -7.22 3.80 19.90
CA ILE A 185 -6.89 4.18 21.29
C ILE A 185 -6.46 5.65 21.35
N LEU A 186 -5.61 6.10 20.40
CA LEU A 186 -5.22 7.49 20.30
C LEU A 186 -6.43 8.39 20.03
N ALA A 187 -7.31 8.00 19.10
CA ALA A 187 -8.53 8.75 18.80
C ALA A 187 -9.49 8.83 20.00
N TYR A 188 -9.57 7.77 20.81
CA TYR A 188 -10.29 7.78 22.09
C TYR A 188 -9.69 8.77 23.08
N GLY A 189 -8.37 8.82 23.22
CA GLY A 189 -7.70 9.82 24.06
C GLY A 189 -7.98 11.25 23.59
N LEU A 190 -7.89 11.48 22.28
CA LEU A 190 -8.11 12.81 21.69
C LEU A 190 -9.57 13.27 21.76
N MET A 191 -10.56 12.38 21.66
CA MET A 191 -11.96 12.78 21.79
C MET A 191 -12.33 13.26 23.20
N GLN A 192 -11.56 12.91 24.23
CA GLN A 192 -11.77 13.43 25.60
C GLN A 192 -11.54 14.94 25.70
N MET A 193 -10.92 15.55 24.69
CA MET A 193 -10.77 17.00 24.56
C MET A 193 -12.08 17.72 24.18
N ASN A 194 -13.21 17.00 24.14
CA ASN A 194 -14.52 17.56 23.86
C ASN A 194 -14.86 18.74 24.78
N GLY A 195 -15.22 19.89 24.19
CA GLY A 195 -15.54 21.13 24.89
C GLY A 195 -14.34 22.05 25.11
N LEU A 196 -13.09 21.58 24.92
CA LEU A 196 -11.92 22.45 24.97
C LEU A 196 -11.97 23.47 23.83
N GLN A 197 -11.83 24.75 24.18
CA GLN A 197 -11.93 25.90 23.26
C GLN A 197 -13.25 25.95 22.46
N GLY A 198 -14.32 25.35 22.98
CA GLY A 198 -15.61 25.29 22.29
C GLY A 198 -15.64 24.35 21.07
N LEU A 199 -14.59 23.53 20.89
CA LEU A 199 -14.52 22.53 19.83
C LEU A 199 -15.01 21.16 20.34
N SER A 200 -15.70 20.44 19.48
CA SER A 200 -16.15 19.07 19.75
C SER A 200 -15.00 18.07 19.65
N GLY A 201 -15.15 16.92 20.32
CA GLY A 201 -14.10 15.90 20.42
C GLY A 201 -13.60 15.38 19.07
N TRP A 202 -14.49 15.23 18.08
CA TRP A 202 -14.09 14.77 16.74
C TRP A 202 -13.17 15.76 16.01
N ARG A 203 -13.30 17.06 16.27
CA ARG A 203 -12.43 18.09 15.68
C ARG A 203 -11.01 17.94 16.20
N TRP A 204 -10.84 17.66 17.49
CA TRP A 204 -9.54 17.43 18.10
C TRP A 204 -8.84 16.18 17.58
N ILE A 205 -9.59 15.14 17.17
CA ILE A 205 -9.00 13.97 16.48
C ILE A 205 -8.27 14.42 15.22
N PHE A 206 -8.93 15.20 14.35
CA PHE A 206 -8.32 15.71 13.11
C PHE A 206 -7.17 16.68 13.36
N ILE A 207 -7.35 17.63 14.29
CA ILE A 207 -6.34 18.64 14.60
C ILE A 207 -5.07 17.99 15.14
N MET A 208 -5.17 17.18 16.20
CA MET A 208 -4.00 16.64 16.87
C MET A 208 -3.29 15.58 16.04
N GLN A 209 -4.04 14.73 15.31
CA GLN A 209 -3.40 13.79 14.40
C GLN A 209 -2.75 14.50 13.21
N GLY A 210 -3.37 15.53 12.65
CA GLY A 210 -2.74 16.37 11.63
C GLY A 210 -1.46 17.06 12.13
N VAL A 211 -1.42 17.52 13.38
CA VAL A 211 -0.21 18.06 14.02
C VAL A 211 0.87 16.98 14.13
N ILE A 212 0.53 15.78 14.59
CA ILE A 212 1.46 14.65 14.67
C ILE A 212 2.01 14.31 13.27
N THR A 213 1.16 14.29 12.24
CA THR A 213 1.54 14.08 10.84
C THR A 213 2.50 15.17 10.36
N CYS A 214 2.26 16.45 10.67
CA CYS A 214 3.17 17.54 10.35
C CYS A 214 4.54 17.40 11.05
N VAL A 215 4.56 17.00 12.32
CA VAL A 215 5.81 16.75 13.06
C VAL A 215 6.58 15.60 12.41
N ILE A 216 5.91 14.51 12.06
CA ILE A 216 6.52 13.38 11.34
C ILE A 216 7.01 13.80 9.96
N ALA A 217 6.30 14.69 9.26
CA ALA A 217 6.75 15.23 7.97
C ALA A 217 8.05 16.02 8.10
N ILE A 218 8.20 16.82 9.16
CA ILE A 218 9.44 17.57 9.46
C ILE A 218 10.58 16.60 9.80
N ILE A 219 10.32 15.59 10.63
CA ILE A 219 11.29 14.52 10.94
C ILE A 219 11.69 13.80 9.65
N ALA A 220 10.72 13.45 8.80
CA ALA A 220 10.98 12.85 7.50
C ALA A 220 11.82 13.77 6.64
N TYR A 221 11.57 15.07 6.60
CA TYR A 221 12.41 15.99 5.83
C TYR A 221 13.86 16.02 6.32
N ILE A 222 14.10 15.94 7.63
CA ILE A 222 15.45 15.94 8.19
C ILE A 222 16.17 14.63 7.87
N PHE A 223 15.49 13.50 8.06
CA PHE A 223 16.13 12.19 8.03
C PHE A 223 15.96 11.41 6.71
N LEU A 224 15.03 11.76 5.83
CA LEU A 224 14.84 11.03 4.56
C LEU A 224 16.03 11.24 3.63
N VAL A 225 16.46 10.16 2.99
CA VAL A 225 17.61 10.13 2.10
C VAL A 225 17.17 10.45 0.66
N PRO A 226 17.95 11.23 -0.12
CA PRO A 226 17.70 11.41 -1.55
C PRO A 226 17.94 10.11 -2.34
N PHE A 227 17.75 10.15 -3.65
CA PHE A 227 18.17 9.03 -4.50
C PHE A 227 19.70 8.86 -4.48
N PRO A 228 20.22 7.63 -4.65
CA PRO A 228 21.66 7.37 -4.58
C PRO A 228 22.46 8.14 -5.65
N ASP A 229 21.86 8.36 -6.82
CA ASP A 229 22.42 9.12 -7.93
C ASP A 229 22.36 10.65 -7.73
N ALA A 230 21.60 11.14 -6.75
CA ALA A 230 21.46 12.56 -6.43
C ALA A 230 22.44 13.03 -5.33
N ASN A 231 23.71 12.63 -5.42
CA ASN A 231 24.76 12.94 -4.44
C ASN A 231 24.40 12.57 -2.99
N ALA A 232 23.78 11.40 -2.78
CA ALA A 232 23.31 10.98 -1.46
C ALA A 232 24.39 10.96 -0.36
N TRP A 233 25.66 10.80 -0.72
CA TRP A 233 26.80 10.91 0.20
C TRP A 233 26.89 12.28 0.89
N LYS A 234 26.34 13.34 0.29
CA LYS A 234 26.25 14.68 0.90
C LYS A 234 25.09 14.82 1.89
N ALA A 235 24.13 13.89 1.89
CA ALA A 235 22.96 13.94 2.77
C ALA A 235 23.32 13.54 4.20
N TRP A 236 23.90 14.48 4.95
CA TRP A 236 24.31 14.31 6.35
C TRP A 236 25.44 13.29 6.56
N ALA A 237 26.31 13.07 5.57
CA ALA A 237 27.45 12.17 5.64
C ALA A 237 27.13 10.76 6.19
N PHE A 238 25.90 10.27 5.98
CA PHE A 238 25.48 8.98 6.56
C PHE A 238 26.15 7.79 5.88
N LEU A 239 26.52 7.98 4.61
CA LEU A 239 27.35 7.10 3.81
C LEU A 239 28.40 7.91 3.06
N ASN A 240 29.58 7.33 2.91
CA ASN A 240 30.67 7.90 2.14
C ASN A 240 30.46 7.64 0.64
N LYS A 241 31.15 8.41 -0.22
CA LYS A 241 31.03 8.27 -1.70
C LYS A 241 31.31 6.83 -2.18
N ALA A 242 32.29 6.15 -1.57
CA ALA A 242 32.62 4.76 -1.86
C ALA A 242 31.47 3.79 -1.53
N GLU A 243 30.80 4.00 -0.39
CA GLU A 243 29.68 3.16 0.07
C GLU A 243 28.44 3.36 -0.83
N VAL A 244 28.13 4.60 -1.22
CA VAL A 244 27.04 4.90 -2.16
C VAL A 244 27.31 4.29 -3.53
N ASN A 245 28.54 4.41 -4.04
CA ASN A 245 28.93 3.80 -5.32
C ASN A 245 28.84 2.28 -5.28
N TRP A 246 29.22 1.65 -4.16
CA TRP A 246 29.04 0.21 -3.97
C TRP A 246 27.56 -0.20 -4.02
N ILE A 247 26.65 0.55 -3.37
CA ILE A 247 25.21 0.27 -3.44
C ILE A 247 24.70 0.40 -4.88
N ILE A 248 25.06 1.47 -5.59
CA ILE A 248 24.65 1.67 -6.99
C ILE A 248 25.10 0.48 -7.84
N ARG A 249 26.37 0.06 -7.71
CA ARG A 249 26.89 -1.12 -8.44
C ARG A 249 26.12 -2.39 -8.10
N LYS A 250 25.89 -2.63 -6.80
CA LYS A 250 25.14 -3.79 -6.31
C LYS A 250 23.71 -3.83 -6.87
N VAL A 251 23.01 -2.69 -6.86
CA VAL A 251 21.64 -2.58 -7.38
C VAL A 251 21.62 -2.73 -8.91
N ASN A 252 22.55 -2.11 -9.63
CA ASN A 252 22.65 -2.23 -11.09
C ASN A 252 22.99 -3.66 -11.53
N ALA A 253 23.90 -4.33 -10.82
CA ALA A 253 24.24 -5.73 -11.06
C ALA A 253 23.03 -6.66 -10.83
N ASP A 254 22.22 -6.42 -9.81
CA ASP A 254 21.00 -7.21 -9.55
C ASP A 254 19.88 -6.94 -10.55
N ARG A 255 19.76 -5.70 -11.04
CA ARG A 255 18.80 -5.36 -12.10
C ARG A 255 19.12 -6.10 -13.39
N GLY A 256 20.41 -6.33 -13.67
CA GLY A 256 20.84 -7.03 -14.88
C GLY A 256 20.37 -6.32 -16.15
N ASP A 257 20.17 -5.00 -16.08
CA ASP A 257 19.73 -4.15 -17.20
C ASP A 257 20.89 -4.03 -18.19
N VAL A 258 21.22 -5.11 -18.90
CA VAL A 258 22.19 -5.08 -20.01
C VAL A 258 21.64 -4.19 -21.13
N HIS A 259 20.31 -4.09 -21.25
CA HIS A 259 19.61 -3.09 -22.06
C HIS A 259 18.26 -2.69 -21.40
N PRO A 260 18.12 -1.52 -20.76
CA PRO A 260 16.80 -1.00 -20.43
C PRO A 260 16.02 -0.83 -21.75
N GLU A 261 14.90 -1.54 -21.90
CA GLU A 261 14.06 -1.33 -23.08
C GLU A 261 13.58 0.11 -23.08
N GLU A 262 13.74 0.82 -24.20
CA GLU A 262 13.25 2.20 -24.31
C GLU A 262 11.74 2.26 -24.06
N PHE A 263 11.31 3.30 -23.36
CA PHE A 263 9.89 3.51 -23.10
C PHE A 263 9.16 3.74 -24.43
N THR A 264 8.28 2.81 -24.77
CA THR A 264 7.35 2.96 -25.87
C THR A 264 5.93 2.79 -25.34
N MET A 265 5.08 3.79 -25.55
CA MET A 265 3.68 3.74 -25.11
C MET A 265 2.96 2.47 -25.60
N ARG A 266 3.25 2.02 -26.83
CA ARG A 266 2.73 0.78 -27.40
C ARG A 266 3.10 -0.47 -26.59
N ARG A 267 4.34 -0.57 -26.08
CA ARG A 267 4.79 -1.72 -25.26
C ARG A 267 4.19 -1.69 -23.87
N PHE A 268 4.06 -0.49 -23.29
CA PHE A 268 3.40 -0.29 -22.01
C PHE A 268 1.91 -0.68 -22.07
N LEU A 269 1.15 -0.09 -23.00
CA LEU A 269 -0.26 -0.39 -23.18
C LEU A 269 -0.51 -1.82 -23.70
N GLY A 270 0.47 -2.42 -24.40
CA GLY A 270 0.41 -3.82 -24.82
C GLY A 270 0.23 -4.80 -23.66
N GLY A 271 0.64 -4.43 -22.45
CA GLY A 271 0.34 -5.22 -21.23
C GLY A 271 -1.15 -5.40 -20.97
N GLY A 272 -2.00 -4.47 -21.41
CA GLY A 272 -3.45 -4.52 -21.24
C GLY A 272 -4.15 -5.58 -22.10
N LEU A 273 -3.48 -6.14 -23.12
CA LEU A 273 -4.00 -7.25 -23.91
C LEU A 273 -3.94 -8.59 -23.16
N ASP A 274 -3.15 -8.66 -22.08
CA ASP A 274 -3.08 -9.87 -21.26
C ASP A 274 -4.18 -9.86 -20.20
N PHE A 275 -5.17 -10.74 -20.37
CA PHE A 275 -6.29 -10.90 -19.44
C PHE A 275 -5.85 -11.14 -17.99
N LYS A 276 -4.67 -11.76 -17.76
CA LYS A 276 -4.13 -12.01 -16.42
C LYS A 276 -3.95 -10.73 -15.60
N VAL A 277 -3.57 -9.63 -16.28
CA VAL A 277 -3.36 -8.32 -15.63
C VAL A 277 -4.65 -7.84 -14.97
N TRP A 278 -5.77 -7.98 -15.67
CA TRP A 278 -7.09 -7.60 -15.16
C TRP A 278 -7.56 -8.53 -14.04
N LEU A 279 -7.30 -9.84 -14.15
CA LEU A 279 -7.65 -10.80 -13.09
C LEU A 279 -6.88 -10.53 -11.79
N PHE A 280 -5.57 -10.26 -11.86
CA PHE A 280 -4.80 -9.83 -10.68
C PHE A 280 -5.34 -8.51 -10.11
N GLY A 281 -5.65 -7.56 -11.00
CA GLY A 281 -6.32 -6.31 -10.66
C GLY A 281 -7.61 -6.50 -9.86
N LEU A 282 -8.48 -7.40 -10.31
CA LEU A 282 -9.75 -7.72 -9.66
C LEU A 282 -9.56 -8.42 -8.31
N ILE A 283 -8.62 -9.35 -8.18
CA ILE A 283 -8.26 -9.96 -6.88
C ILE A 283 -7.91 -8.85 -5.87
N PHE A 284 -7.08 -7.88 -6.27
CA PHE A 284 -6.69 -6.77 -5.40
C PHE A 284 -7.87 -5.82 -5.10
N CYS A 285 -8.72 -5.53 -6.09
CA CYS A 285 -9.94 -4.74 -5.93
C CYS A 285 -10.89 -5.35 -4.88
N PHE A 286 -11.13 -6.66 -4.95
CA PHE A 286 -12.02 -7.35 -4.01
C PHE A 286 -11.43 -7.40 -2.60
N SER A 287 -10.15 -7.70 -2.45
CA SER A 287 -9.47 -7.68 -1.15
C SER A 287 -9.45 -6.29 -0.50
N THR A 288 -9.17 -5.25 -1.29
CA THR A 288 -9.18 -3.86 -0.80
C THR A 288 -10.59 -3.36 -0.48
N THR A 289 -11.62 -3.82 -1.21
CA THR A 289 -13.03 -3.51 -0.90
C THR A 289 -13.36 -3.85 0.54
N VAL A 290 -13.06 -5.08 0.98
CA VAL A 290 -13.39 -5.53 2.33
C VAL A 290 -12.47 -4.89 3.37
N THR A 291 -11.18 -4.75 3.06
CA THR A 291 -10.22 -4.10 3.94
C THR A 291 -10.61 -2.66 4.27
N TYR A 292 -10.94 -1.85 3.25
CA TYR A 292 -11.38 -0.46 3.46
C TYR A 292 -12.75 -0.38 4.12
N SER A 293 -13.67 -1.29 3.79
CA SER A 293 -14.97 -1.36 4.47
C SER A 293 -14.81 -1.56 5.97
N LEU A 294 -13.99 -2.53 6.39
CA LEU A 294 -13.71 -2.75 7.81
C LEU A 294 -13.01 -1.54 8.43
N ALA A 295 -12.04 -0.92 7.76
CA ALA A 295 -11.34 0.26 8.27
C ALA A 295 -12.27 1.46 8.54
N TYR A 296 -13.24 1.71 7.65
CA TYR A 296 -14.14 2.87 7.76
C TYR A 296 -15.39 2.62 8.58
N PHE A 297 -15.82 1.37 8.76
CA PHE A 297 -17.10 1.08 9.39
C PHE A 297 -17.00 0.21 10.63
N LEU A 298 -15.86 -0.45 10.91
CA LEU A 298 -15.76 -1.36 12.06
C LEU A 298 -16.08 -0.69 13.41
N PRO A 299 -15.55 0.50 13.79
CA PRO A 299 -15.94 1.16 15.04
C PRO A 299 -17.46 1.43 15.11
N ILE A 300 -18.07 1.77 13.97
CA ILE A 300 -19.50 2.06 13.85
C ILE A 300 -20.32 0.77 14.01
N ILE A 301 -19.85 -0.34 13.46
CA ILE A 301 -20.47 -1.67 13.60
C ILE A 301 -20.36 -2.16 15.06
N LEU A 302 -19.21 -1.97 15.70
CA LEU A 302 -19.01 -2.33 17.12
C LEU A 302 -19.96 -1.52 18.03
N HIS A 303 -20.07 -0.22 17.80
CA HIS A 303 -20.93 0.63 18.60
C HIS A 303 -22.42 0.40 18.32
N GLY A 304 -22.86 0.55 17.07
CA GLY A 304 -24.27 0.49 16.70
C GLY A 304 -24.82 -0.93 16.61
N GLY A 305 -24.04 -1.88 16.10
CA GLY A 305 -24.46 -3.27 15.88
C GLY A 305 -24.25 -4.16 17.10
N MET A 306 -23.10 -4.02 17.79
CA MET A 306 -22.76 -4.85 18.96
C MET A 306 -22.99 -4.14 20.30
N LYS A 307 -23.44 -2.88 20.29
CA LYS A 307 -23.79 -2.10 21.49
C LYS A 307 -22.63 -1.87 22.47
N PHE A 308 -21.39 -1.92 22.00
CA PHE A 308 -20.24 -1.50 22.78
C PHE A 308 -20.29 0.01 23.02
N SER A 309 -19.77 0.50 24.14
CA SER A 309 -19.60 1.94 24.37
C SER A 309 -18.67 2.55 23.33
N ILE A 310 -18.65 3.90 23.24
CA ILE A 310 -17.73 4.61 22.34
C ILE A 310 -16.27 4.26 22.66
N ALA A 311 -15.94 4.21 23.95
CA ALA A 311 -14.60 3.85 24.43
C ALA A 311 -14.20 2.43 24.01
N GLU A 312 -15.07 1.46 24.30
CA GLU A 312 -14.85 0.06 23.94
C GLU A 312 -14.74 -0.10 22.42
N SER A 313 -15.61 0.53 21.64
CA SER A 313 -15.63 0.40 20.18
C SER A 313 -14.35 0.92 19.52
N GLN A 314 -13.70 1.94 20.09
CA GLN A 314 -12.41 2.44 19.61
C GLN A 314 -11.25 1.50 19.97
N CYS A 315 -11.25 0.98 21.20
CA CYS A 315 -10.19 0.10 21.70
C CYS A 315 -10.26 -1.31 21.09
N LEU A 316 -11.46 -1.84 20.88
CA LEU A 316 -11.72 -3.19 20.36
C LEU A 316 -11.42 -3.32 18.86
N VAL A 317 -11.04 -2.24 18.16
CA VAL A 317 -10.49 -2.34 16.81
C VAL A 317 -9.07 -2.89 16.83
N ALA A 318 -8.26 -2.56 17.85
CA ALA A 318 -6.84 -2.92 17.87
C ALA A 318 -6.58 -4.44 17.84
N PRO A 319 -7.26 -5.28 18.65
CA PRO A 319 -6.93 -6.70 18.73
C PRO A 319 -7.14 -7.49 17.43
N PRO A 320 -8.25 -7.33 16.68
CA PRO A 320 -8.43 -7.96 15.37
C PRO A 320 -7.31 -7.63 14.36
N TYR A 321 -6.86 -6.38 14.31
CA TYR A 321 -5.77 -5.97 13.41
C TYR A 321 -4.41 -6.50 13.86
N ALA A 322 -4.15 -6.58 15.17
CA ALA A 322 -2.95 -7.24 15.69
C ALA A 322 -2.91 -8.73 15.32
N PHE A 323 -4.04 -9.43 15.47
CA PHE A 323 -4.17 -10.82 15.02
C PHE A 323 -3.98 -10.96 13.50
N ALA A 324 -4.56 -10.05 12.71
CA ALA A 324 -4.35 -10.02 11.26
C ALA A 324 -2.86 -9.89 10.90
N GLY A 325 -2.08 -9.11 11.65
CA GLY A 325 -0.62 -9.02 11.48
C GLY A 325 0.10 -10.36 11.74
N ILE A 326 -0.28 -11.08 12.80
CA ILE A 326 0.29 -12.41 13.10
C ILE A 326 -0.06 -13.41 11.99
N TRP A 327 -1.33 -13.41 11.55
CA TRP A 327 -1.80 -14.28 10.47
C TRP A 327 -1.13 -13.96 9.13
N MET A 328 -0.89 -12.68 8.85
CA MET A 328 -0.18 -12.23 7.64
C MET A 328 1.24 -12.78 7.59
N PHE A 329 1.95 -12.78 8.72
CA PHE A 329 3.29 -13.37 8.79
C PHE A 329 3.26 -14.88 8.58
N ALA A 330 2.33 -15.58 9.23
CA ALA A 330 2.18 -17.03 9.11
C ALA A 330 1.89 -17.47 7.67
N THR A 331 0.93 -16.81 7.02
CA THR A 331 0.52 -17.11 5.63
C THR A 331 1.59 -16.70 4.62
N GLY A 332 2.31 -15.60 4.85
CA GLY A 332 3.47 -15.21 4.06
C GLY A 332 4.59 -16.25 4.13
N TRP A 333 4.97 -16.66 5.34
CA TRP A 333 5.97 -17.71 5.55
C TRP A 333 5.57 -19.03 4.89
N ALA A 334 4.32 -19.45 5.04
CA ALA A 334 3.81 -20.67 4.40
C ALA A 334 3.87 -20.57 2.87
N GLY A 335 3.43 -19.44 2.30
CA GLY A 335 3.47 -19.22 0.85
C GLY A 335 4.89 -19.25 0.28
N ASP A 336 5.87 -18.71 1.01
CA ASP A 336 7.28 -18.76 0.64
C ASP A 336 7.87 -20.17 0.79
N ARG A 337 7.57 -20.85 1.90
CA ARG A 337 8.09 -22.19 2.21
C ARG A 337 7.61 -23.24 1.21
N TYR A 338 6.33 -23.20 0.85
CA TYR A 338 5.72 -24.15 -0.07
C TYR A 338 5.73 -23.68 -1.52
N LYS A 339 6.18 -22.45 -1.80
CA LYS A 339 6.19 -21.83 -3.14
C LYS A 339 4.80 -21.87 -3.81
N MET A 340 3.76 -21.66 -3.02
CA MET A 340 2.36 -21.62 -3.47
C MET A 340 1.73 -20.29 -3.06
N ARG A 341 0.93 -19.69 -3.93
CA ARG A 341 0.30 -18.38 -3.71
C ARG A 341 -1.22 -18.47 -3.80
N GLY A 342 -1.76 -19.13 -4.82
CA GLY A 342 -3.20 -19.30 -5.02
C GLY A 342 -3.90 -19.94 -3.82
N PRO A 343 -3.44 -21.12 -3.32
CA PRO A 343 -4.05 -21.74 -2.15
C PRO A 343 -4.03 -20.87 -0.89
N ILE A 344 -2.97 -20.07 -0.69
CA ILE A 344 -2.90 -19.14 0.45
C ILE A 344 -3.98 -18.06 0.34
N ILE A 345 -4.20 -17.50 -0.85
CA ILE A 345 -5.27 -16.53 -1.11
C ILE A 345 -6.64 -17.16 -0.83
N ILE A 346 -6.86 -18.40 -1.27
CA ILE A 346 -8.12 -19.13 -1.02
C ILE A 346 -8.34 -19.34 0.47
N VAL A 347 -7.33 -19.80 1.23
CA VAL A 347 -7.44 -19.98 2.69
C VAL A 347 -7.80 -18.67 3.39
N ASN A 348 -7.19 -17.56 2.99
CA ASN A 348 -7.52 -16.23 3.51
C ASN A 348 -8.95 -15.81 3.17
N CYS A 349 -9.43 -16.09 1.95
CA CYS A 349 -10.82 -15.85 1.58
C CYS A 349 -11.79 -16.71 2.40
N LEU A 350 -11.43 -17.95 2.73
CA LEU A 350 -12.25 -18.81 3.60
C LEU A 350 -12.30 -18.26 5.04
N PHE A 351 -11.18 -17.75 5.56
CA PHE A 351 -11.15 -17.02 6.84
C PHE A 351 -12.04 -15.78 6.79
N GLU A 352 -11.97 -15.01 5.71
CA GLU A 352 -12.81 -13.83 5.50
C GLU A 352 -14.30 -14.19 5.48
N ILE A 353 -14.69 -15.21 4.72
CA ILE A 353 -16.07 -15.71 4.64
C ILE A 353 -16.57 -16.15 6.01
N MET A 354 -15.79 -16.97 6.72
CA MET A 354 -16.12 -17.41 8.08
C MET A 354 -16.29 -16.20 9.02
N GLY A 355 -15.39 -15.23 8.94
CA GLY A 355 -15.45 -14.02 9.74
C GLY A 355 -16.68 -13.16 9.48
N LEU A 356 -17.02 -12.92 8.20
CA LEU A 356 -18.20 -12.15 7.80
C LEU A 356 -19.51 -12.87 8.19
N ILE A 357 -19.56 -14.21 8.07
CA ILE A 357 -20.72 -15.00 8.51
C ILE A 357 -20.91 -14.87 10.03
N LEU A 358 -19.83 -15.02 10.81
CA LEU A 358 -19.90 -14.87 12.26
C LEU A 358 -20.29 -13.44 12.66
N MET A 359 -19.68 -12.44 12.03
CA MET A 359 -19.95 -11.03 12.31
C MET A 359 -21.42 -10.66 12.03
N GLY A 360 -22.00 -11.20 10.95
CA GLY A 360 -23.38 -10.90 10.54
C GLY A 360 -24.46 -11.68 11.27
N TRP A 361 -24.24 -12.97 11.51
CA TRP A 361 -25.32 -13.90 11.90
C TRP A 361 -25.08 -14.67 13.19
N ALA A 362 -23.94 -14.50 13.88
CA ALA A 362 -23.73 -15.20 15.14
C ALA A 362 -24.68 -14.70 16.25
N PRO A 363 -25.12 -15.58 17.17
CA PRO A 363 -26.15 -15.25 18.15
C PRO A 363 -25.64 -14.35 19.28
N SER A 364 -24.34 -14.40 19.61
CA SER A 364 -23.75 -13.61 20.70
C SER A 364 -22.80 -12.54 20.18
N ASN A 365 -22.71 -11.41 20.88
CA ASN A 365 -21.74 -10.34 20.56
C ASN A 365 -20.29 -10.84 20.65
N ALA A 366 -19.98 -11.77 21.55
CA ALA A 366 -18.67 -12.41 21.62
C ALA A 366 -18.35 -13.18 20.34
N SER A 367 -19.30 -13.98 19.83
CA SER A 367 -19.13 -14.72 18.58
C SER A 367 -19.03 -13.78 17.36
N LYS A 368 -19.81 -12.70 17.33
CA LYS A 368 -19.70 -11.67 16.28
C LYS A 368 -18.33 -10.99 16.30
N TYR A 369 -17.80 -10.70 17.49
CA TYR A 369 -16.48 -10.11 17.65
C TYR A 369 -15.35 -11.08 17.26
N VAL A 370 -15.47 -12.37 17.55
CA VAL A 370 -14.57 -13.40 16.97
C VAL A 370 -14.64 -13.39 15.43
N GLY A 371 -15.83 -13.17 14.86
CA GLY A 371 -15.99 -12.95 13.42
C GLY A 371 -15.14 -11.80 12.88
N VAL A 372 -15.05 -10.69 13.63
CA VAL A 372 -14.19 -9.54 13.27
C VAL A 372 -12.72 -9.93 13.15
N PHE A 373 -12.20 -10.80 14.03
CA PHE A 373 -10.82 -11.28 13.95
C PHE A 373 -10.56 -12.01 12.63
N PHE A 374 -11.43 -12.94 12.26
CA PHE A 374 -11.28 -13.71 11.03
C PHE A 374 -11.49 -12.87 9.77
N ALA A 375 -12.46 -11.95 9.78
CA ALA A 375 -12.70 -11.03 8.67
C ALA A 375 -11.50 -10.09 8.45
N CYS A 376 -10.98 -9.49 9.52
CA CYS A 376 -9.79 -8.64 9.45
C CYS A 376 -8.57 -9.42 8.98
N ALA A 377 -8.33 -10.62 9.52
CA ALA A 377 -7.21 -11.47 9.13
C ALA A 377 -7.28 -11.84 7.64
N GLY A 378 -8.40 -12.41 7.18
CA GLY A 378 -8.56 -12.83 5.79
C GLY A 378 -8.40 -11.69 4.78
N ALA A 379 -9.13 -10.59 4.98
CA ALA A 379 -9.14 -9.46 4.05
C ALA A 379 -7.77 -8.77 3.95
N ASN A 380 -7.14 -8.45 5.09
CA ASN A 380 -5.88 -7.72 5.12
C ASN A 380 -4.71 -8.58 4.60
N CYS A 381 -4.70 -9.89 4.85
CA CYS A 381 -3.62 -10.78 4.38
C CYS A 381 -3.64 -10.99 2.87
N ASN A 382 -4.80 -10.85 2.22
CA ASN A 382 -4.92 -10.97 0.77
C ASN A 382 -4.33 -9.79 0.00
N VAL A 383 -4.19 -8.62 0.62
CA VAL A 383 -3.57 -7.43 0.00
C VAL A 383 -2.11 -7.71 -0.40
N PRO A 384 -1.19 -8.09 0.51
CA PRO A 384 0.19 -8.45 0.12
C PRO A 384 0.30 -9.78 -0.64
N ALA A 385 -0.59 -10.75 -0.38
CA ALA A 385 -0.57 -12.04 -1.08
C ALA A 385 -0.86 -11.88 -2.58
N SER A 386 -1.83 -11.03 -2.94
CA SER A 386 -2.19 -10.74 -4.33
C SER A 386 -1.10 -9.95 -5.07
N LEU A 387 -0.45 -8.98 -4.42
CA LEU A 387 0.74 -8.30 -4.94
C LEU A 387 1.84 -9.30 -5.30
N THR A 388 2.11 -10.25 -4.40
CA THR A 388 3.14 -11.27 -4.61
C THR A 388 2.75 -12.27 -5.71
N TYR A 389 1.47 -12.65 -5.76
CA TYR A 389 0.95 -13.57 -6.77
C TYR A 389 1.07 -12.99 -8.19
N GLN A 390 0.80 -11.69 -8.32
CA GLN A 390 0.98 -10.94 -9.57
C GLN A 390 2.46 -10.84 -9.96
N ALA A 391 3.33 -10.45 -9.03
CA ALA A 391 4.76 -10.29 -9.29
C ALA A 391 5.45 -11.59 -9.75
N ASN A 392 5.01 -12.74 -9.26
CA ASN A 392 5.55 -14.05 -9.64
C ASN A 392 5.14 -14.49 -11.05
N ASN A 393 4.00 -14.01 -11.55
CA ASN A 393 3.34 -14.56 -12.74
C ASN A 393 3.35 -13.63 -13.97
N ILE A 394 3.88 -12.41 -13.84
CA ILE A 394 3.99 -11.45 -14.94
C ILE A 394 5.46 -11.18 -15.26
N ARG A 395 5.86 -11.34 -16.54
CA ARG A 395 7.22 -11.01 -17.02
C ARG A 395 7.19 -9.84 -18.00
N GLY A 396 8.38 -9.36 -18.37
CA GLY A 396 8.58 -8.16 -19.20
C GLY A 396 8.57 -6.87 -18.39
N GLN A 397 9.47 -5.94 -18.70
CA GLN A 397 9.62 -4.67 -17.97
C GLN A 397 8.33 -3.83 -18.05
N TRP A 398 7.89 -3.50 -19.27
CA TRP A 398 6.75 -2.61 -19.49
C TRP A 398 5.41 -3.24 -19.10
N LYS A 399 5.26 -4.55 -19.27
CA LYS A 399 4.07 -5.29 -18.84
C LYS A 399 3.96 -5.38 -17.32
N ARG A 400 5.07 -5.61 -16.59
CA ARG A 400 5.08 -5.54 -15.12
C ARG A 400 4.71 -4.15 -14.61
N ALA A 401 5.23 -3.09 -15.24
CA ALA A 401 4.90 -1.72 -14.90
C ALA A 401 3.41 -1.42 -15.11
N PHE A 402 2.85 -1.79 -16.28
CA PHE A 402 1.42 -1.63 -16.56
C PHE A 402 0.55 -2.42 -15.59
N CYS A 403 0.94 -3.66 -15.29
CA CYS A 403 0.21 -4.52 -14.37
C CYS A 403 0.23 -3.98 -12.94
N SER A 404 1.36 -3.45 -12.47
CA SER A 404 1.46 -2.81 -11.16
C SER A 404 0.58 -1.56 -11.07
N ALA A 405 0.59 -0.70 -12.10
CA ALA A 405 -0.28 0.47 -12.14
C ALA A 405 -1.77 0.10 -12.14
N THR A 406 -2.15 -0.91 -12.94
CA THR A 406 -3.53 -1.43 -13.02
C THR A 406 -3.98 -2.01 -11.68
N LEU A 407 -3.10 -2.78 -11.02
CA LEU A 407 -3.38 -3.41 -9.73
C LEU A 407 -3.71 -2.34 -8.67
N VAL A 408 -2.87 -1.32 -8.53
CA VAL A 408 -3.09 -0.28 -7.53
C VAL A 408 -4.28 0.62 -7.88
N GLY A 409 -4.48 0.94 -9.16
CA GLY A 409 -5.66 1.67 -9.62
C GLY A 409 -6.97 0.96 -9.28
N LEU A 410 -7.04 -0.36 -9.56
CA LEU A 410 -8.20 -1.19 -9.18
C LEU A 410 -8.33 -1.36 -7.66
N GLY A 411 -7.23 -1.30 -6.90
CA GLY A 411 -7.29 -1.22 -5.44
C GLY A 411 -7.96 0.05 -4.92
N GLY A 412 -7.73 1.18 -5.59
CA GLY A 412 -8.46 2.41 -5.32
C GLY A 412 -9.94 2.29 -5.65
N VAL A 413 -10.29 1.62 -6.75
CA VAL A 413 -11.70 1.29 -7.08
C VAL A 413 -12.32 0.42 -5.97
N GLY A 414 -11.57 -0.55 -5.45
CA GLY A 414 -11.99 -1.31 -4.26
C GLY A 414 -12.27 -0.40 -3.05
N GLY A 415 -11.45 0.63 -2.83
CA GLY A 415 -11.72 1.66 -1.81
C GLY A 415 -13.01 2.46 -2.05
N ILE A 416 -13.33 2.80 -3.30
CA ILE A 416 -14.61 3.45 -3.66
C ILE A 416 -15.79 2.53 -3.32
N ILE A 417 -15.72 1.26 -3.73
CA ILE A 417 -16.76 0.25 -3.42
C ILE A 417 -16.88 0.10 -1.90
N GLY A 418 -15.77 -0.08 -1.20
CA GLY A 418 -15.72 -0.26 0.25
C GLY A 418 -16.30 0.90 1.05
N SER A 419 -16.23 2.13 0.50
CA SER A 419 -16.81 3.34 1.08
C SER A 419 -18.35 3.39 0.99
N LEU A 420 -18.94 2.57 0.11
CA LEU A 420 -20.36 2.61 -0.26
C LEU A 420 -21.16 1.39 0.20
N VAL A 421 -20.52 0.30 0.61
CA VAL A 421 -21.20 -0.98 0.88
C VAL A 421 -21.84 -1.05 2.28
N PHE A 422 -21.28 -0.36 3.29
CA PHE A 422 -21.88 -0.25 4.63
C PHE A 422 -22.64 1.07 4.72
N ARG A 423 -23.95 1.04 4.43
CA ARG A 423 -24.75 2.27 4.36
C ARG A 423 -25.47 2.53 5.69
N PRO A 424 -25.64 3.80 6.09
CA PRO A 424 -26.37 4.13 7.33
C PRO A 424 -27.81 3.59 7.35
N GLN A 425 -28.47 3.50 6.19
CA GLN A 425 -29.84 2.96 6.06
C GLN A 425 -29.97 1.45 6.34
N ASP A 426 -28.85 0.72 6.28
CA ASP A 426 -28.83 -0.73 6.52
C ASP A 426 -28.50 -1.05 7.99
N ALA A 427 -28.27 -0.03 8.83
CA ALA A 427 -28.01 -0.21 10.25
C ALA A 427 -29.23 -0.83 10.96
N PRO A 428 -29.02 -1.68 11.99
CA PRO A 428 -27.73 -2.09 12.56
C PRO A 428 -27.12 -3.35 11.91
N ASP A 429 -27.84 -4.04 11.02
CA ASP A 429 -27.45 -5.37 10.52
C ASP A 429 -26.46 -5.31 9.35
N TYR A 430 -26.45 -4.21 8.58
CA TYR A 430 -25.57 -3.94 7.44
C TYR A 430 -25.45 -5.11 6.43
N LYS A 431 -26.56 -5.84 6.20
CA LYS A 431 -26.59 -7.03 5.33
C LYS A 431 -25.98 -6.80 3.94
N PRO A 432 -26.26 -5.68 3.23
CA PRO A 432 -25.65 -5.43 1.93
C PRO A 432 -24.12 -5.35 1.97
N GLY A 433 -23.55 -4.76 3.02
CA GLY A 433 -22.11 -4.71 3.25
C GLY A 433 -21.50 -6.10 3.45
N LEU A 434 -22.17 -6.93 4.23
CA LEU A 434 -21.79 -8.33 4.43
C LEU A 434 -21.87 -9.14 3.14
N TYR A 435 -22.94 -9.00 2.35
CA TYR A 435 -23.10 -9.67 1.07
C TYR A 435 -22.05 -9.23 0.05
N ALA A 436 -21.71 -7.94 0.01
CA ALA A 436 -20.66 -7.43 -0.85
C ALA A 436 -19.30 -8.07 -0.49
N GLY A 437 -18.96 -8.16 0.80
CA GLY A 437 -17.74 -8.83 1.25
C GLY A 437 -17.72 -10.33 0.92
N LEU A 438 -18.81 -11.06 1.20
CA LEU A 438 -18.91 -12.48 0.85
C LEU A 438 -18.79 -12.71 -0.66
N THR A 439 -19.40 -11.83 -1.46
CA THR A 439 -19.31 -11.88 -2.93
C THR A 439 -17.89 -11.59 -3.40
N ALA A 440 -17.22 -10.60 -2.82
CA ALA A 440 -15.83 -10.26 -3.13
C ALA A 440 -14.88 -11.44 -2.84
N ALA A 441 -15.03 -12.09 -1.69
CA ALA A 441 -14.26 -13.28 -1.33
C ALA A 441 -14.55 -14.46 -2.27
N ALA A 442 -15.83 -14.73 -2.57
CA ALA A 442 -16.23 -15.81 -3.48
C ALA A 442 -15.70 -15.59 -4.92
N LEU A 443 -15.82 -14.37 -5.45
CA LEU A 443 -15.27 -14.02 -6.77
C LEU A 443 -13.74 -14.14 -6.79
N THR A 444 -13.07 -13.76 -5.70
CA THR A 444 -11.62 -13.94 -5.57
C THR A 444 -11.23 -15.42 -5.64
N ILE A 445 -11.94 -16.29 -4.92
CA ILE A 445 -11.73 -17.75 -4.98
C ILE A 445 -11.92 -18.26 -6.41
N LEU A 446 -13.00 -17.87 -7.09
CA LEU A 446 -13.28 -18.31 -8.46
C LEU A 446 -12.18 -17.86 -9.43
N ILE A 447 -11.71 -16.62 -9.33
CA ILE A 447 -10.62 -16.10 -10.16
C ILE A 447 -9.32 -16.88 -9.90
N VAL A 448 -8.96 -17.10 -8.63
CA VAL A 448 -7.73 -17.82 -8.25
C VAL A 448 -7.78 -19.29 -8.67
N LEU A 449 -8.93 -19.96 -8.57
CA LEU A 449 -9.12 -21.32 -9.08
C LEU A 449 -8.99 -21.36 -10.60
N GLY A 450 -9.62 -20.40 -11.32
CA GLY A 450 -9.50 -20.27 -12.76
C GLY A 450 -8.05 -20.05 -13.22
N LEU A 451 -7.33 -19.14 -12.54
CA LEU A 451 -5.91 -18.91 -12.78
C LEU A 451 -5.07 -20.14 -12.46
N SER A 452 -5.32 -20.84 -11.35
CA SER A 452 -4.63 -22.08 -10.98
C SER A 452 -4.78 -23.17 -12.05
N VAL A 453 -6.00 -23.36 -12.58
CA VAL A 453 -6.26 -24.32 -13.67
C VAL A 453 -5.53 -23.90 -14.95
N TYR A 454 -5.62 -22.62 -15.31
CA TYR A 454 -4.93 -22.06 -16.48
C TYR A 454 -3.41 -22.21 -16.37
N PHE A 455 -2.82 -21.83 -15.24
CA PHE A 455 -1.39 -21.93 -14.96
C PHE A 455 -0.90 -23.37 -14.94
N THR A 456 -1.64 -24.29 -14.32
CA THR A 456 -1.31 -25.72 -14.36
C THR A 456 -1.30 -26.24 -15.79
N ARG A 457 -2.29 -25.88 -16.61
CA ARG A 457 -2.37 -26.30 -18.01
C ARG A 457 -1.22 -25.74 -18.84
N GLU A 458 -0.91 -24.45 -18.70
CA GLU A 458 0.15 -23.80 -19.46
C GLU A 458 1.54 -24.27 -19.02
N ASN A 459 1.76 -24.49 -17.71
CA ASN A 459 2.99 -25.11 -17.21
C ASN A 459 3.19 -26.51 -17.79
N LYS A 460 2.15 -27.37 -17.79
CA LYS A 460 2.24 -28.71 -18.39
C LYS A 460 2.55 -28.66 -19.89
N LYS A 461 2.03 -27.68 -20.64
CA LYS A 461 2.39 -27.51 -22.07
C LYS A 461 3.85 -27.10 -22.23
N ALA A 462 4.34 -26.20 -21.37
CA ALA A 462 5.73 -25.79 -21.36
C ALA A 462 6.68 -26.93 -20.96
N ASP A 463 6.28 -27.78 -20.00
CA ASP A 463 7.01 -29.00 -19.61
C ASP A 463 7.11 -30.00 -20.75
N ARG A 464 6.10 -30.04 -21.63
CA ARG A 464 6.12 -30.86 -22.86
C ARG A 464 6.83 -30.17 -24.04
N GLY A 465 7.38 -28.97 -23.85
CA GLY A 465 8.06 -28.20 -24.91
C GLY A 465 7.12 -27.59 -25.97
N GLU A 466 5.81 -27.64 -25.78
CA GLU A 466 4.82 -27.16 -26.78
C GLU A 466 4.77 -25.63 -26.88
N LYS A 467 5.22 -24.92 -25.84
CA LYS A 467 5.10 -23.46 -25.75
C LYS A 467 6.10 -22.86 -24.76
N SER A 468 6.79 -21.80 -25.15
CA SER A 468 7.50 -20.93 -24.20
C SER A 468 6.53 -19.94 -23.55
N LEU A 469 6.58 -19.83 -22.23
CA LEU A 469 5.71 -18.95 -21.46
C LEU A 469 6.31 -17.55 -21.35
N GLU A 470 5.47 -16.53 -21.51
CA GLU A 470 5.82 -15.11 -21.31
C GLU A 470 7.02 -14.59 -22.14
N GLY A 471 7.31 -15.22 -23.29
CA GLY A 471 8.27 -14.70 -24.27
C GLY A 471 9.73 -14.75 -23.84
N THR A 472 10.08 -15.46 -22.77
CA THR A 472 11.48 -15.65 -22.36
C THR A 472 12.19 -16.60 -23.31
N MET A 473 13.24 -16.09 -23.98
CA MET A 473 14.31 -16.87 -24.60
C MET A 473 15.18 -17.44 -23.46
N GLY A 474 14.73 -18.53 -22.85
CA GLY A 474 15.39 -19.20 -21.74
C GLY A 474 14.46 -20.23 -21.11
N GLU A 475 14.92 -21.48 -21.06
CA GLU A 475 14.27 -22.61 -20.39
C GLU A 475 14.22 -22.32 -18.88
N ASP A 476 13.02 -22.25 -18.28
CA ASP A 476 12.73 -22.51 -16.83
C ASP A 476 11.56 -21.69 -16.25
N PHE A 477 10.95 -20.74 -16.96
CA PHE A 477 9.80 -20.04 -16.37
C PHE A 477 8.56 -20.95 -16.27
N ARG A 478 8.02 -21.04 -15.04
CA ARG A 478 6.72 -21.64 -14.73
C ARG A 478 5.89 -20.68 -13.91
N TYR A 479 4.59 -20.64 -14.20
CA TYR A 479 3.65 -19.93 -13.36
C TYR A 479 3.62 -20.54 -11.97
N THR A 480 3.61 -19.68 -10.95
CA THR A 480 3.35 -20.08 -9.57
C THR A 480 1.85 -20.25 -9.39
N LEU A 481 1.43 -21.38 -8.80
CA LEU A 481 0.03 -21.68 -8.53
C LEU A 481 -0.56 -20.82 -7.43
#